data_AF-A0A1A8Q535-F1
#
_entry.id   AF-A0A1A8Q535-F1
#
_cell.length_a   1.000
_cell.length_b   1.000
_cell.length_c   1.000
_cell.angle_alpha   90.00
_cell.angle_beta   90.00
_cell.angle_gamma   90.00
#
_symmetry.space_group_name_H-M   'P 1'
#
loop_
_entity.id
_entity.type
_entity.pdbx_description
1 polymer ?
#
loop_
_entity_poly.entity_id
_entity_poly.type
_entity_poly.pdbx_seq_one_letter_code
_entity_poly.pdbx_strand_id
1 'polypeptide(L)'
;LLRWVNEYYPGIFQKPELSSEIDCAALGKLLPKELLEPLEEQYLSKQKTDLSDYMNQVLQLEDRKWTSGEEAKREDGCYTSPLAYDIIQGINGMVKAAEKVTGNRQKAQTITHQLPGFMTKYKHLQSVLQVNKQISHIKASLCCVEQFRDVLLGKNHLFPHEVKEECLGLLMDIEQSAHSCLLIPIHKILKPQYKKLGTTDWLRKNGFEKLWRSLEVELLKFQDVPHLGRQELIGRLHQEVTEEYVRRLLRTDVKLKDREQQQRAYTIVTQNAESLNALFSRMGSKQDW
;
A
#
# COMPACT_ATOMS: atom_id res chain seq x y z
N LEU A 1 38.22 -6.51 4.54
CA LEU A 1 38.88 -5.55 5.47
C LEU A 1 37.89 -4.92 6.45
N LEU A 2 36.85 -4.20 5.99
CA LEU A 2 35.87 -3.56 6.89
C LEU A 2 35.23 -4.50 7.94
N ARG A 3 34.80 -5.71 7.55
CA ARG A 3 34.32 -6.73 8.52
C ARG A 3 35.37 -7.14 9.55
N TRP A 4 36.65 -7.16 9.19
CA TRP A 4 37.70 -7.44 10.15
C TRP A 4 37.80 -6.33 11.19
N VAL A 5 37.75 -5.07 10.76
CA VAL A 5 37.80 -3.91 11.66
C VAL A 5 36.58 -3.83 12.58
N ASN A 6 35.38 -4.07 12.04
CA ASN A 6 34.13 -3.78 12.74
C ASN A 6 33.45 -5.00 13.38
N GLU A 7 33.77 -6.23 12.97
CA GLU A 7 33.11 -7.46 13.47
C GLU A 7 34.13 -8.44 14.05
N TYR A 8 35.12 -8.89 13.26
CA TYR A 8 35.98 -9.99 13.67
C TYR A 8 37.02 -9.60 14.73
N TYR A 9 37.72 -8.47 14.56
CA TYR A 9 38.76 -8.05 15.51
C TYR A 9 38.18 -7.73 16.90
N PRO A 10 37.11 -6.92 17.03
CA PRO A 10 36.47 -6.71 18.33
C PRO A 10 35.93 -8.03 18.92
N GLY A 11 35.42 -8.93 18.08
CA GLY A 11 34.89 -10.22 18.51
C GLY A 11 35.93 -11.17 19.12
N ILE A 12 37.23 -11.01 18.81
CA ILE A 12 38.30 -11.79 19.45
C ILE A 12 38.39 -11.44 20.94
N PHE A 13 38.30 -10.16 21.29
CA PHE A 13 38.43 -9.68 22.67
C PHE A 13 37.15 -9.87 23.51
N GLN A 14 36.02 -10.13 22.86
CA GLN A 14 34.76 -10.48 23.56
C GLN A 14 34.73 -11.93 24.07
N LYS A 15 35.78 -12.72 23.79
CA LYS A 15 35.90 -14.09 24.29
C LYS A 15 36.19 -14.09 25.80
N PRO A 16 35.50 -14.93 26.60
CA PRO A 16 35.64 -14.94 28.06
C PRO A 16 37.10 -15.07 28.53
N GLU A 17 37.89 -15.86 27.82
CA GLU A 17 39.29 -16.16 28.15
C GLU A 17 40.23 -14.96 27.98
N LEU A 18 39.84 -13.96 27.19
CA LEU A 18 40.65 -12.77 26.89
C LEU A 18 40.07 -11.49 27.50
N SER A 19 38.77 -11.49 27.81
CA SER A 19 38.03 -10.32 28.27
C SER A 19 38.49 -9.77 29.64
N SER A 20 39.08 -10.62 30.50
CA SER A 20 39.64 -10.20 31.80
C SER A 20 41.09 -9.71 31.72
N GLU A 21 41.80 -10.07 30.65
CA GLU A 21 43.25 -9.87 30.53
C GLU A 21 43.63 -8.70 29.62
N ILE A 22 42.75 -8.33 28.68
CA ILE A 22 43.06 -7.34 27.64
C ILE A 22 42.06 -6.18 27.70
N ASP A 23 42.59 -4.97 27.93
CA ASP A 23 41.82 -3.74 27.75
C ASP A 23 41.64 -3.43 26.26
N CYS A 24 40.52 -3.90 25.70
CA CYS A 24 40.14 -3.65 24.31
C CYS A 24 39.96 -2.16 23.99
N ALA A 25 39.61 -1.32 24.98
CA ALA A 25 39.41 0.11 24.74
C ALA A 25 40.75 0.82 24.49
N ALA A 26 41.83 0.39 25.17
CA ALA A 26 43.16 0.92 24.98
C ALA A 26 43.77 0.60 23.60
N LEU A 27 43.38 -0.52 22.98
CA LEU A 27 43.91 -0.96 21.68
C LEU A 27 43.32 -0.19 20.48
N GLY A 28 42.14 0.41 20.63
CA GLY A 28 41.48 1.15 19.56
C GLY A 28 41.10 0.30 18.33
N LYS A 29 40.82 0.97 17.21
CA LYS A 29 40.46 0.31 15.94
C LYS A 29 41.71 -0.13 15.16
N LEU A 30 41.59 -1.24 14.42
CA LEU A 30 42.63 -1.76 13.53
C LEU A 30 43.11 -0.78 12.46
N LEU A 31 42.23 0.12 12.01
CA LEU A 31 42.53 1.12 11.01
C LEU A 31 42.19 2.52 11.54
N PRO A 32 43.02 3.53 11.20
CA PRO A 32 42.73 4.91 11.52
C PRO A 32 41.51 5.40 10.72
N LYS A 33 40.84 6.44 11.25
CA LYS A 33 39.55 6.92 10.72
C LYS A 33 39.66 7.41 9.28
N GLU A 34 40.79 8.04 8.94
CA GLU A 34 41.10 8.62 7.63
C GLU A 34 41.17 7.55 6.53
N LEU A 35 41.49 6.31 6.87
CA LEU A 35 41.48 5.17 5.94
C LEU A 35 40.15 4.41 5.98
N LEU A 36 39.46 4.42 7.12
CA LEU A 36 38.21 3.70 7.30
C LEU A 36 37.04 4.37 6.56
N GLU A 37 36.92 5.70 6.65
CA GLU A 37 35.80 6.44 6.05
C GLU A 37 35.73 6.29 4.52
N PRO A 38 36.82 6.43 3.75
CA PRO A 38 36.76 6.24 2.30
C PRO A 38 36.41 4.79 1.91
N LEU A 39 36.89 3.80 2.66
CA LEU A 39 36.56 2.40 2.43
C LEU A 39 35.07 2.11 2.69
N GLU A 40 34.52 2.66 3.76
CA GLU A 40 33.10 2.55 4.08
C GLU A 40 32.24 3.24 3.02
N GLU A 41 32.62 4.43 2.57
CA GLU A 41 31.92 5.17 1.52
C GLU A 41 31.93 4.41 0.20
N GLN A 42 33.10 3.88 -0.22
CA GLN A 42 33.22 3.05 -1.42
C GLN A 42 32.34 1.81 -1.33
N TYR A 43 32.33 1.12 -0.18
CA TYR A 43 31.48 -0.03 0.06
C TYR A 43 29.99 0.32 -0.02
N LEU A 44 29.55 1.38 0.66
CA LEU A 44 28.15 1.82 0.69
C LEU A 44 27.69 2.31 -0.68
N SER A 45 28.54 3.01 -1.42
CA SER A 45 28.27 3.44 -2.80
C SER A 45 28.02 2.23 -3.70
N LYS A 46 28.87 1.20 -3.61
CA LYS A 46 28.63 -0.07 -4.32
C LYS A 46 27.31 -0.73 -3.90
N GLN A 47 27.02 -0.81 -2.60
CA GLN A 47 25.77 -1.41 -2.12
C GLN A 47 24.53 -0.64 -2.60
N LYS A 48 24.59 0.69 -2.71
CA LYS A 48 23.51 1.49 -3.31
C LYS A 48 23.27 1.10 -4.76
N THR A 49 24.33 0.99 -5.57
CA THR A 49 24.22 0.55 -6.97
C THR A 49 23.68 -0.87 -7.07
N ASP A 50 24.26 -1.81 -6.32
CA ASP A 50 23.85 -3.22 -6.32
C ASP A 50 22.36 -3.36 -5.92
N LEU A 51 21.88 -2.57 -4.94
CA LEU A 51 20.46 -2.57 -4.53
C LEU A 51 19.56 -1.98 -5.62
N SER A 52 19.97 -0.88 -6.24
CA SER A 52 19.23 -0.27 -7.36
C SER A 52 19.08 -1.26 -8.51
N ASP A 53 20.16 -1.93 -8.89
CA ASP A 53 20.16 -2.93 -9.97
C ASP A 53 19.27 -4.12 -9.63
N TYR A 54 19.35 -4.64 -8.40
CA TYR A 54 18.48 -5.70 -7.92
C TYR A 54 16.99 -5.31 -8.02
N MET A 55 16.63 -4.14 -7.50
CA MET A 55 15.24 -3.67 -7.54
C MET A 55 14.74 -3.47 -8.98
N ASN A 56 15.59 -2.97 -9.88
CA ASN A 56 15.27 -2.81 -11.29
C ASN A 56 15.07 -4.17 -11.98
N GLN A 57 15.90 -5.18 -11.66
CA GLN A 57 15.74 -6.54 -12.20
C GLN A 57 14.43 -7.17 -11.76
N VAL A 58 14.09 -7.08 -10.47
CA VAL A 58 12.81 -7.58 -9.93
C VAL A 58 11.64 -6.90 -10.63
N LEU A 59 11.70 -5.57 -10.81
CA LEU A 59 10.65 -4.82 -11.51
C LEU A 59 10.50 -5.23 -12.98
N GLN A 60 11.61 -5.42 -13.69
CA GLN A 60 11.62 -5.87 -15.09
C GLN A 60 11.05 -7.28 -15.26
N LEU A 61 11.31 -8.17 -14.30
CA LEU A 61 10.75 -9.53 -14.33
C LEU A 61 9.23 -9.52 -14.17
N GLU A 62 8.71 -8.66 -13.29
CA GLU A 62 7.26 -8.49 -13.14
C GLU A 62 6.63 -7.83 -14.37
N ASP A 63 7.25 -6.78 -14.92
CA ASP A 63 6.77 -6.11 -16.13
C ASP A 63 6.67 -7.06 -17.35
N ARG A 64 7.65 -7.97 -17.50
CA ARG A 64 7.59 -9.03 -18.54
C ARG A 64 6.41 -9.98 -18.37
N LYS A 65 6.04 -10.31 -17.12
CA LYS A 65 4.86 -11.15 -16.84
C LYS A 65 3.57 -10.39 -17.09
N TRP A 66 3.52 -9.10 -16.77
CA TRP A 66 2.36 -8.27 -17.02
C TRP A 66 2.12 -8.08 -18.53
N THR A 67 3.20 -7.92 -19.29
CA THR A 67 3.13 -7.76 -20.76
C THR A 67 2.85 -9.07 -21.50
N SER A 68 3.09 -10.24 -20.91
CA SER A 68 2.71 -11.54 -21.52
C SER A 68 1.20 -11.81 -21.48
N GLY A 69 0.43 -11.02 -20.74
CA GLY A 69 -1.02 -11.16 -20.61
C GLY A 69 -1.47 -12.20 -19.60
N GLU A 70 -0.54 -12.79 -18.85
CA GLU A 70 -0.83 -13.68 -17.73
C GLU A 70 -1.59 -12.94 -16.62
N GLU A 71 -2.56 -13.60 -15.98
CA GLU A 71 -3.21 -13.04 -14.79
C GLU A 71 -2.25 -13.02 -13.59
N ALA A 72 -2.52 -12.10 -12.65
CA ALA A 72 -1.82 -12.12 -11.37
C ALA A 72 -2.00 -13.45 -10.64
N LYS A 73 -0.99 -13.85 -9.88
CA LYS A 73 -1.05 -15.04 -9.03
C LYS A 73 -2.17 -14.90 -8.01
N ARG A 74 -2.73 -16.03 -7.58
CA ARG A 74 -3.69 -16.08 -6.48
C ARG A 74 -3.16 -16.91 -5.33
N GLU A 75 -3.27 -16.37 -4.12
CA GLU A 75 -2.97 -17.04 -2.86
C GLU A 75 -4.17 -16.81 -1.92
N ASP A 76 -4.66 -17.88 -1.30
CA ASP A 76 -5.86 -17.84 -0.43
C ASP A 76 -7.07 -17.14 -1.08
N GLY A 77 -7.24 -17.34 -2.39
CA GLY A 77 -8.33 -16.75 -3.18
C GLY A 77 -8.14 -15.27 -3.55
N CYS A 78 -7.08 -14.62 -3.09
CA CYS A 78 -6.78 -13.21 -3.36
C CYS A 78 -5.67 -13.06 -4.40
N TYR A 79 -5.71 -12.02 -5.22
CA TYR A 79 -4.61 -11.70 -6.13
C TYR A 79 -3.39 -11.17 -5.37
N THR A 80 -2.21 -11.69 -5.69
CA THR A 80 -0.94 -11.31 -5.07
C THR A 80 0.16 -11.12 -6.12
N SER A 81 1.19 -10.37 -5.76
CA SER A 81 2.44 -10.24 -6.52
C SER A 81 3.63 -10.42 -5.58
N PRO A 82 4.68 -11.15 -6.01
CA PRO A 82 5.87 -11.33 -5.19
C PRO A 82 6.74 -10.06 -5.11
N LEU A 83 6.46 -9.03 -5.91
CA LEU A 83 7.28 -7.82 -6.04
C LEU A 83 7.64 -7.21 -4.67
N ALA A 84 6.65 -6.95 -3.82
CA ALA A 84 6.91 -6.31 -2.54
C ALA A 84 7.77 -7.20 -1.64
N TYR A 85 7.42 -8.48 -1.54
CA TYR A 85 8.15 -9.47 -0.76
C TYR A 85 9.63 -9.55 -1.18
N ASP A 86 9.90 -9.72 -2.48
CA ASP A 86 11.25 -9.85 -3.02
C ASP A 86 12.10 -8.61 -2.71
N ILE A 87 11.56 -7.41 -2.97
CA ILE A 87 12.23 -6.14 -2.70
C ILE A 87 12.51 -5.97 -1.19
N ILE A 88 11.52 -6.25 -0.34
CA ILE A 88 11.64 -6.16 1.12
C ILE A 88 12.72 -7.11 1.64
N GLN A 89 12.74 -8.35 1.16
CA GLN A 89 13.75 -9.34 1.58
C GLN A 89 15.14 -8.92 1.12
N GLY A 90 15.29 -8.44 -0.12
CA GLY A 90 16.55 -7.91 -0.64
C GLY A 90 17.08 -6.75 0.20
N ILE A 91 16.23 -5.77 0.50
CA ILE A 91 16.58 -4.63 1.38
C ILE A 91 17.03 -5.12 2.76
N ASN A 92 16.22 -5.97 3.41
CA ASN A 92 16.54 -6.48 4.74
C ASN A 92 17.87 -7.25 4.75
N GLY A 93 18.15 -8.06 3.74
CA GLY A 93 19.42 -8.77 3.58
C GLY A 93 20.61 -7.83 3.41
N MET A 94 20.51 -6.87 2.49
CA MET A 94 21.59 -5.92 2.19
C MET A 94 21.87 -4.95 3.34
N VAL A 95 20.83 -4.41 3.99
CA VAL A 95 21.00 -3.50 5.14
C VAL A 95 21.67 -4.23 6.30
N LYS A 96 21.25 -5.47 6.62
CA LYS A 96 21.89 -6.28 7.68
C LYS A 96 23.34 -6.60 7.36
N ALA A 97 23.65 -6.93 6.11
CA ALA A 97 25.02 -7.16 5.69
C ALA A 97 25.86 -5.88 5.82
N ALA A 98 25.33 -4.74 5.37
CA ALA A 98 26.01 -3.45 5.47
C ALA A 98 26.21 -3.02 6.93
N GLU A 99 25.24 -3.23 7.82
CA GLU A 99 25.34 -2.92 9.26
C GLU A 99 26.49 -3.70 9.91
N LYS A 100 26.67 -4.98 9.56
CA LYS A 100 27.82 -5.78 10.02
C LYS A 100 29.15 -5.29 9.46
N VAL A 101 29.18 -4.89 8.19
CA VAL A 101 30.40 -4.45 7.50
C VAL A 101 30.87 -3.09 8.01
N THR A 102 29.96 -2.13 8.17
CA THR A 102 30.28 -0.76 8.62
C THR A 102 30.29 -0.62 10.14
N GLY A 103 29.70 -1.58 10.87
CA GLY A 103 29.47 -1.47 12.32
C GLY A 103 28.54 -0.30 12.68
N ASN A 104 27.84 0.29 11.72
CA ASN A 104 27.02 1.48 11.91
C ASN A 104 25.70 1.34 11.16
N ARG A 105 24.62 1.23 11.94
CA ARG A 105 23.25 1.11 11.45
C ARG A 105 22.82 2.29 10.57
N GLN A 106 23.09 3.53 11.00
CA GLN A 106 22.68 4.72 10.24
C GLN A 106 23.36 4.76 8.87
N LYS A 107 24.66 4.44 8.81
CA LYS A 107 25.39 4.31 7.54
C LYS A 107 24.80 3.22 6.66
N ALA A 108 24.48 2.05 7.23
CA ALA A 108 23.88 0.94 6.50
C ALA A 108 22.49 1.30 5.93
N GLN A 109 21.66 2.01 6.67
CA GLN A 109 20.34 2.48 6.21
C GLN A 109 20.43 3.39 4.99
N THR A 110 21.54 4.12 4.79
CA THR A 110 21.68 5.00 3.61
C THR A 110 21.63 4.25 2.28
N ILE A 111 21.83 2.92 2.26
CA ILE A 111 21.66 2.16 1.02
C ILE A 111 20.23 2.24 0.49
N THR A 112 19.24 2.42 1.37
CA THR A 112 17.82 2.45 1.00
C THR A 112 17.37 3.78 0.38
N HIS A 113 18.26 4.77 0.22
CA HIS A 113 17.97 5.99 -0.55
C HIS A 113 17.60 5.72 -2.02
N GLN A 114 17.83 4.51 -2.52
CA GLN A 114 17.40 4.10 -3.85
C GLN A 114 15.90 3.74 -3.93
N LEU A 115 15.26 3.49 -2.78
CA LEU A 115 13.87 3.02 -2.73
C LEU A 115 12.85 4.01 -3.33
N PRO A 116 12.93 5.33 -3.10
CA PRO A 116 11.97 6.27 -3.71
C PRO A 116 12.06 6.29 -5.24
N GLY A 117 13.27 6.14 -5.80
CA GLY A 117 13.48 5.99 -7.24
C GLY A 117 12.81 4.73 -7.79
N PHE A 118 12.89 3.61 -7.06
CA PHE A 118 12.14 2.39 -7.39
C PHE A 118 10.62 2.60 -7.30
N MET A 119 10.12 3.21 -6.22
CA MET A 119 8.70 3.46 -6.00
C MET A 119 8.09 4.33 -7.11
N THR A 120 8.85 5.31 -7.60
CA THR A 120 8.46 6.15 -8.74
C THR A 120 8.31 5.33 -10.03
N LYS A 121 9.25 4.42 -10.30
CA LYS A 121 9.15 3.50 -11.46
C LYS A 121 7.99 2.52 -11.31
N TYR A 122 7.78 1.99 -10.12
CA TYR A 122 6.65 1.11 -9.83
C TYR A 122 5.31 1.82 -10.04
N LYS A 123 5.17 3.06 -9.56
CA LYS A 123 4.01 3.92 -9.82
C LYS A 123 3.77 4.13 -11.32
N HIS A 124 4.83 4.37 -12.09
CA HIS A 124 4.69 4.49 -13.54
C HIS A 124 4.17 3.20 -14.18
N LEU A 125 4.72 2.03 -13.82
CA LEU A 125 4.21 0.77 -14.35
C LEU A 125 2.75 0.50 -13.93
N GLN A 126 2.37 0.84 -12.71
CA GLN A 126 0.97 0.77 -12.27
C GLN A 126 0.05 1.62 -13.16
N SER A 127 0.50 2.79 -13.63
CA SER A 127 -0.27 3.59 -14.57
C SER A 127 -0.47 2.89 -15.93
N VAL A 128 0.53 2.15 -16.41
CA VAL A 128 0.44 1.34 -17.64
C VAL A 128 -0.58 0.20 -17.47
N LEU A 129 -0.56 -0.49 -16.33
CA LEU A 129 -1.54 -1.54 -16.02
C LEU A 129 -2.98 -1.02 -16.05
N GLN A 130 -3.20 0.19 -15.54
CA GLN A 130 -4.50 0.86 -15.54
C GLN A 130 -4.98 1.18 -16.97
N VAL A 131 -4.10 1.71 -17.81
CA VAL A 131 -4.41 1.98 -19.23
C VAL A 131 -4.77 0.68 -19.96
N ASN A 132 -4.02 -0.39 -19.71
CA ASN A 132 -4.23 -1.70 -20.30
C ASN A 132 -5.36 -2.50 -19.64
N LYS A 133 -6.04 -1.95 -18.63
CA LYS A 133 -7.14 -2.58 -17.87
C LYS A 133 -6.80 -3.96 -17.31
N GLN A 134 -5.56 -4.15 -16.85
CA GLN A 134 -5.10 -5.40 -16.25
C GLN A 134 -5.57 -5.49 -14.78
N ILE A 135 -6.87 -5.73 -14.58
CA ILE A 135 -7.53 -5.64 -13.27
C ILE A 135 -6.93 -6.59 -12.22
N SER A 136 -6.53 -7.81 -12.61
CA SER A 136 -5.91 -8.77 -11.67
C SER A 136 -4.61 -8.23 -11.08
N HIS A 137 -3.74 -7.62 -11.90
CA HIS A 137 -2.49 -7.01 -11.45
C HIS A 137 -2.71 -5.72 -10.63
N ILE A 138 -3.77 -4.97 -10.92
CA ILE A 138 -4.17 -3.81 -10.10
C ILE A 138 -4.68 -4.25 -8.71
N LYS A 139 -5.39 -5.38 -8.63
CA LYS A 139 -5.78 -5.95 -7.33
C LYS A 139 -4.57 -6.48 -6.55
N ALA A 140 -3.65 -7.16 -7.24
CA ALA A 140 -2.40 -7.62 -6.65
C ALA A 140 -1.52 -6.47 -6.14
N SER A 141 -1.54 -5.31 -6.80
CA SER A 141 -0.73 -4.17 -6.39
C SER A 141 -1.15 -3.57 -5.05
N LEU A 142 -2.43 -3.70 -4.66
CA LEU A 142 -2.89 -3.34 -3.31
C LEU A 142 -2.22 -4.21 -2.24
N CYS A 143 -2.01 -5.51 -2.51
CA CYS A 143 -1.22 -6.38 -1.62
C CYS A 143 0.21 -5.84 -1.44
N CYS A 144 0.84 -5.44 -2.55
CA CYS A 144 2.19 -4.88 -2.51
C CYS A 144 2.24 -3.58 -1.71
N VAL A 145 1.23 -2.71 -1.86
CA VAL A 145 1.12 -1.46 -1.10
C VAL A 145 1.05 -1.74 0.40
N GLU A 146 0.23 -2.69 0.83
CA GLU A 146 0.12 -3.11 2.23
C GLU A 146 1.46 -3.61 2.77
N GLN A 147 2.11 -4.53 2.07
CA GLN A 147 3.39 -5.10 2.50
C GLN A 147 4.48 -4.04 2.65
N PHE A 148 4.56 -3.10 1.69
CA PHE A 148 5.51 -1.99 1.79
C PHE A 148 5.17 -1.06 2.94
N ARG A 149 3.90 -0.70 3.13
CA ARG A 149 3.43 0.17 4.22
C ARG A 149 3.80 -0.43 5.58
N ASP A 150 3.50 -1.71 5.78
CA ASP A 150 3.80 -2.44 7.03
C ASP A 150 5.29 -2.42 7.36
N VAL A 151 6.15 -2.60 6.35
CA VAL A 151 7.60 -2.60 6.54
C VAL A 151 8.15 -1.19 6.78
N LEU A 152 7.67 -0.19 6.05
CA LEU A 152 8.10 1.20 6.23
C LEU A 152 7.74 1.74 7.62
N LEU A 153 6.54 1.40 8.12
CA LEU A 153 6.07 1.80 9.45
C LEU A 153 6.64 0.93 10.59
N GLY A 154 6.77 -0.39 10.36
CA GLY A 154 7.14 -1.35 11.40
C GLY A 154 8.65 -1.61 11.54
N LYS A 155 9.46 -1.36 10.49
CA LYS A 155 10.90 -1.70 10.48
C LYS A 155 11.76 -0.45 10.46
N ASN A 156 11.71 0.31 11.54
CA ASN A 156 12.45 1.57 11.69
C ASN A 156 13.97 1.47 11.50
N HIS A 157 14.54 0.28 11.70
CA HIS A 157 15.97 0.04 11.54
C HIS A 157 16.41 -0.14 10.08
N LEU A 158 15.49 -0.26 9.12
CA LEU A 158 15.84 -0.45 7.71
C LEU A 158 15.94 0.86 6.92
N PHE A 159 15.19 1.89 7.30
CA PHE A 159 15.03 3.09 6.48
C PHE A 159 15.26 4.38 7.28
N PRO A 160 15.97 5.37 6.70
CA PRO A 160 15.97 6.74 7.19
C PRO A 160 14.56 7.35 7.17
N HIS A 161 14.32 8.39 7.98
CA HIS A 161 13.00 9.04 8.07
C HIS A 161 12.53 9.61 6.73
N GLU A 162 13.39 10.37 6.05
CA GLU A 162 13.08 10.98 4.75
C GLU A 162 12.69 9.96 3.67
N VAL A 163 13.35 8.80 3.62
CA VAL A 163 13.02 7.72 2.70
C VAL A 163 11.63 7.16 2.99
N LYS A 164 11.25 7.01 4.28
CA LYS A 164 9.92 6.53 4.64
C LYS A 164 8.84 7.50 4.22
N GLU A 165 9.01 8.77 4.56
CA GLU A 165 8.03 9.81 4.27
C GLU A 165 7.76 9.90 2.76
N GLU A 166 8.81 9.95 1.95
CA GLU A 166 8.70 9.97 0.49
C GLU A 166 8.04 8.70 -0.07
N CYS A 167 8.46 7.51 0.39
CA CYS A 167 7.89 6.25 -0.07
C CYS A 167 6.42 6.09 0.33
N LEU A 168 6.03 6.52 1.55
CA LEU A 168 4.64 6.48 2.00
C LEU A 168 3.75 7.39 1.16
N GLY A 169 4.24 8.58 0.79
CA GLY A 169 3.55 9.46 -0.16
C GLY A 169 3.33 8.79 -1.53
N LEU A 170 4.38 8.18 -2.09
CA LEU A 170 4.29 7.47 -3.37
C LEU A 170 3.34 6.26 -3.32
N LEU A 171 3.33 5.52 -2.20
CA LEU A 171 2.43 4.38 -2.00
C LEU A 171 0.97 4.82 -1.91
N MET A 172 0.70 5.92 -1.21
CA MET A 172 -0.64 6.51 -1.14
C MET A 172 -1.14 6.92 -2.53
N ASP A 173 -0.28 7.49 -3.38
CA ASP A 173 -0.66 7.81 -4.76
C ASP A 173 -0.99 6.55 -5.58
N ILE A 174 -0.19 5.48 -5.44
CA ILE A 174 -0.40 4.19 -6.12
C ILE A 174 -1.75 3.60 -5.69
N GLU A 175 -2.01 3.56 -4.39
CA GLU A 175 -3.25 3.07 -3.79
C GLU A 175 -4.45 3.87 -4.30
N GLN A 176 -4.39 5.21 -4.23
CA GLN A 176 -5.48 6.07 -4.67
C GLN A 176 -5.78 5.90 -6.16
N SER A 177 -4.76 5.69 -6.98
CA SER A 177 -4.90 5.43 -8.42
C SER A 177 -5.53 4.06 -8.69
N ALA A 178 -5.07 3.01 -7.99
CA ALA A 178 -5.63 1.67 -8.08
C ALA A 178 -7.11 1.64 -7.66
N HIS A 179 -7.44 2.26 -6.51
CA HIS A 179 -8.82 2.45 -6.06
C HIS A 179 -9.66 3.17 -7.11
N SER A 180 -9.16 4.27 -7.68
CA SER A 180 -9.90 4.99 -8.73
C SER A 180 -10.16 4.11 -9.95
N CYS A 181 -9.18 3.32 -10.38
CA CYS A 181 -9.34 2.39 -11.50
C CYS A 181 -10.42 1.33 -11.23
N LEU A 182 -10.50 0.81 -10.01
CA LEU A 182 -11.47 -0.21 -9.60
C LEU A 182 -12.88 0.37 -9.36
N LEU A 183 -12.99 1.59 -8.82
CA LEU A 183 -14.26 2.19 -8.41
C LEU A 183 -14.96 2.99 -9.52
N ILE A 184 -14.23 3.63 -10.44
CA ILE A 184 -14.84 4.41 -11.54
C ILE A 184 -15.82 3.55 -12.38
N PRO A 185 -15.49 2.31 -12.79
CA PRO A 185 -16.43 1.45 -13.51
C PRO A 185 -17.71 1.16 -12.71
N ILE A 186 -17.59 0.94 -11.41
CA ILE A 186 -18.74 0.70 -10.52
C ILE A 186 -19.64 1.93 -10.51
N HIS A 187 -19.10 3.13 -10.28
CA HIS A 187 -19.92 4.35 -10.30
C HIS A 187 -20.59 4.61 -11.66
N LYS A 188 -19.97 4.21 -12.78
CA LYS A 188 -20.63 4.25 -14.09
C LYS A 188 -21.84 3.33 -14.16
N ILE A 189 -21.75 2.13 -13.59
CA ILE A 189 -22.85 1.15 -13.50
C ILE A 189 -23.98 1.68 -12.60
N LEU A 190 -23.64 2.32 -11.47
CA LEU A 190 -24.60 2.83 -10.49
C LEU A 190 -25.23 4.19 -10.88
N LYS A 191 -24.63 4.92 -11.82
CA LYS A 191 -25.06 6.25 -12.25
C LYS A 191 -26.55 6.35 -12.63
N PRO A 192 -27.16 5.41 -13.36
CA PRO A 192 -28.59 5.44 -13.64
C PRO A 192 -29.47 5.36 -12.39
N GLN A 193 -29.04 4.61 -11.37
CA GLN A 193 -29.75 4.40 -10.12
C GLN A 193 -29.60 5.63 -9.22
N TYR A 194 -28.39 6.23 -9.14
CA TYR A 194 -28.19 7.48 -8.42
C TYR A 194 -29.12 8.59 -8.92
N LYS A 195 -29.30 8.73 -10.24
CA LYS A 195 -30.20 9.73 -10.82
C LYS A 195 -31.67 9.58 -10.40
N LYS A 196 -32.08 8.41 -9.91
CA LYS A 196 -33.45 8.17 -9.45
C LYS A 196 -33.66 8.58 -7.99
N LEU A 197 -32.59 8.68 -7.21
CA LEU A 197 -32.64 9.12 -5.82
C LEU A 197 -33.12 10.58 -5.76
N GLY A 198 -33.94 10.91 -4.76
CA GLY A 198 -34.49 12.25 -4.59
C GLY A 198 -35.60 12.62 -5.58
N THR A 199 -36.03 11.69 -6.44
CA THR A 199 -37.18 11.89 -7.36
C THR A 199 -38.49 11.35 -6.76
N THR A 200 -39.63 11.63 -7.41
CA THR A 200 -40.92 11.06 -7.01
C THR A 200 -40.95 9.53 -7.08
N ASP A 201 -40.15 8.92 -7.96
CA ASP A 201 -40.00 7.46 -8.06
C ASP A 201 -39.27 6.88 -6.85
N TRP A 202 -38.32 7.63 -6.28
CA TRP A 202 -37.62 7.23 -5.06
C TRP A 202 -38.55 7.19 -3.84
N LEU A 203 -39.51 8.12 -3.74
CA LEU A 203 -40.54 8.10 -2.71
C LEU A 203 -41.51 6.90 -2.82
N ARG A 204 -41.53 6.19 -3.95
CA ARG A 204 -42.43 5.06 -4.25
C ARG A 204 -41.74 3.68 -4.15
N LYS A 205 -40.75 3.54 -3.25
CA LYS A 205 -39.99 2.32 -2.85
C LYS A 205 -38.98 1.71 -3.84
N ASN A 206 -39.25 1.68 -5.15
CA ASN A 206 -38.45 0.86 -6.08
C ASN A 206 -37.07 1.43 -6.49
N GLY A 207 -36.80 2.70 -6.22
CA GLY A 207 -35.57 3.37 -6.67
C GLY A 207 -34.31 2.90 -5.95
N PHE A 208 -34.39 2.70 -4.63
CA PHE A 208 -33.27 2.33 -3.78
C PHE A 208 -32.90 0.84 -3.89
N GLU A 209 -33.89 -0.06 -3.95
CA GLU A 209 -33.62 -1.52 -4.03
C GLU A 209 -32.74 -1.89 -5.22
N LYS A 210 -32.92 -1.22 -6.37
CA LYS A 210 -32.10 -1.45 -7.56
C LYS A 210 -30.66 -0.99 -7.36
N LEU A 211 -30.45 0.15 -6.68
CA LEU A 211 -29.12 0.62 -6.31
C LEU A 211 -28.45 -0.39 -5.37
N TRP A 212 -29.17 -0.81 -4.34
CA TRP A 212 -28.69 -1.75 -3.33
C TRP A 212 -28.27 -3.09 -3.95
N ARG A 213 -29.10 -3.69 -4.82
CA ARG A 213 -28.76 -4.94 -5.51
C ARG A 213 -27.55 -4.80 -6.43
N SER A 214 -27.45 -3.68 -7.16
CA SER A 214 -26.28 -3.42 -7.99
C SER A 214 -25.00 -3.27 -7.14
N LEU A 215 -25.08 -2.58 -5.99
CA LEU A 215 -23.97 -2.46 -5.05
C LEU A 215 -23.52 -3.82 -4.52
N GLU A 216 -24.46 -4.67 -4.10
CA GLU A 216 -24.14 -6.01 -3.58
C GLU A 216 -23.37 -6.84 -4.61
N VAL A 217 -23.83 -6.87 -5.87
CA VAL A 217 -23.16 -7.58 -6.96
C VAL A 217 -21.75 -7.04 -7.23
N GLU A 218 -21.58 -5.71 -7.25
CA GLU A 218 -20.27 -5.11 -7.50
C GLU A 218 -19.29 -5.31 -6.34
N LEU A 219 -19.76 -5.22 -5.09
CA LEU A 219 -18.93 -5.44 -3.89
C LEU A 219 -18.42 -6.89 -3.79
N LEU A 220 -19.20 -7.88 -4.23
CA LEU A 220 -18.77 -9.28 -4.26
C LEU A 220 -17.56 -9.50 -5.19
N LYS A 221 -17.36 -8.64 -6.19
CA LYS A 221 -16.20 -8.72 -7.09
C LYS A 221 -14.88 -8.33 -6.43
N PHE A 222 -14.89 -7.85 -5.18
CA PHE A 222 -13.69 -7.51 -4.43
C PHE A 222 -13.24 -8.60 -3.47
N GLN A 223 -13.92 -9.76 -3.40
CA GLN A 223 -13.49 -10.87 -2.54
C GLN A 223 -12.08 -11.39 -2.85
N ASP A 224 -11.63 -11.21 -4.09
CA ASP A 224 -10.31 -11.56 -4.60
C ASP A 224 -9.25 -10.46 -4.37
N VAL A 225 -9.59 -9.38 -3.67
CA VAL A 225 -8.64 -8.36 -3.19
C VAL A 225 -8.17 -8.76 -1.79
N PRO A 226 -6.87 -8.66 -1.46
CA PRO A 226 -6.36 -8.91 -0.10
C PRO A 226 -7.15 -8.18 0.99
N HIS A 227 -7.21 -8.76 2.19
CA HIS A 227 -8.15 -8.33 3.22
C HIS A 227 -8.05 -6.83 3.60
N LEU A 228 -6.85 -6.30 3.85
CA LEU A 228 -6.70 -4.91 4.32
C LEU A 228 -6.99 -3.92 3.20
N GLY A 229 -6.45 -4.11 2.00
CA GLY A 229 -6.69 -3.28 0.84
C GLY A 229 -8.14 -3.38 0.37
N ARG A 230 -8.78 -4.54 0.53
CA ARG A 230 -10.22 -4.70 0.32
C ARG A 230 -11.02 -3.85 1.30
N GLN A 231 -10.65 -3.82 2.58
CA GLN A 231 -11.32 -3.01 3.58
C GLN A 231 -11.19 -1.50 3.27
N GLU A 232 -10.02 -1.02 2.89
CA GLU A 232 -9.80 0.37 2.49
C GLU A 232 -10.58 0.73 1.22
N LEU A 233 -10.54 -0.14 0.20
CA LEU A 233 -11.29 -0.01 -1.05
C LEU A 233 -12.80 0.07 -0.81
N ILE A 234 -13.35 -0.83 0.00
CA ILE A 234 -14.78 -0.87 0.35
C ILE A 234 -15.14 0.34 1.22
N GLY A 235 -14.26 0.75 2.14
CA GLY A 235 -14.42 1.95 2.94
C GLY A 235 -14.53 3.21 2.08
N ARG A 236 -13.70 3.33 1.03
CA ARG A 236 -13.77 4.43 0.08
C ARG A 236 -15.05 4.40 -0.75
N LEU A 237 -15.46 3.23 -1.25
CA LEU A 237 -16.73 3.10 -1.96
C LEU A 237 -17.93 3.46 -1.08
N HIS A 238 -17.90 3.07 0.20
CA HIS A 238 -18.92 3.42 1.20
C HIS A 238 -19.07 4.95 1.30
N GLN A 239 -17.94 5.66 1.43
CA GLN A 239 -17.92 7.12 1.47
C GLN A 239 -18.51 7.72 0.18
N GLU A 240 -17.99 7.33 -0.99
CA GLU A 240 -18.38 7.90 -2.28
C GLU A 240 -19.88 7.67 -2.59
N VAL A 241 -20.41 6.49 -2.24
CA VAL A 241 -21.83 6.14 -2.40
C VAL A 241 -22.70 6.97 -1.46
N THR A 242 -22.28 7.13 -0.20
CA THR A 242 -23.01 7.93 0.80
C THR A 242 -23.05 9.40 0.38
N GLU A 243 -21.93 9.95 -0.06
CA GLU A 243 -21.84 11.31 -0.58
C GLU A 243 -22.76 11.53 -1.78
N GLU A 244 -22.74 10.62 -2.78
CA GLU A 244 -23.63 10.73 -3.94
C GLU A 244 -25.10 10.55 -3.56
N TYR A 245 -25.41 9.66 -2.61
CA TYR A 245 -26.78 9.48 -2.10
C TYR A 245 -27.30 10.79 -1.49
N VAL A 246 -26.55 11.41 -0.57
CA VAL A 246 -26.91 12.68 0.06
C VAL A 246 -26.99 13.79 -0.99
N ARG A 247 -25.99 13.91 -1.87
CA ARG A 247 -25.95 14.90 -2.95
C ARG A 247 -27.19 14.83 -3.85
N ARG A 248 -27.72 13.63 -4.12
CA ARG A 248 -28.95 13.45 -4.90
C ARG A 248 -30.19 13.89 -4.16
N LEU A 249 -30.30 13.62 -2.86
CA LEU A 249 -31.43 14.08 -2.05
C LEU A 249 -31.46 15.60 -1.90
N LEU A 250 -30.30 16.25 -1.91
CA LEU A 250 -30.18 17.71 -1.84
C LEU A 250 -30.48 18.41 -3.17
N ARG A 251 -30.55 17.68 -4.30
CA ARG A 251 -31.05 18.26 -5.56
C ARG A 251 -32.56 18.45 -5.43
N THR A 252 -33.02 19.68 -5.61
CA THR A 252 -34.39 20.14 -5.35
C THR A 252 -35.44 19.62 -6.35
N ASP A 253 -35.35 18.34 -6.73
CA ASP A 253 -36.20 17.71 -7.73
C ASP A 253 -37.58 17.31 -7.18
N VAL A 254 -37.71 17.24 -5.84
CA VAL A 254 -38.98 16.96 -5.14
C VAL A 254 -39.24 17.98 -4.03
N LYS A 255 -40.44 18.56 -4.03
CA LYS A 255 -40.92 19.44 -2.95
C LYS A 255 -41.82 18.66 -2.00
N LEU A 256 -41.40 18.51 -0.75
CA LEU A 256 -42.17 17.86 0.32
C LEU A 256 -43.09 18.90 0.99
N LYS A 257 -44.28 19.08 0.42
CA LYS A 257 -45.19 20.20 0.78
C LYS A 257 -46.00 19.95 2.05
N ASP A 258 -46.31 18.70 2.35
CA ASP A 258 -47.12 18.30 3.49
C ASP A 258 -46.36 17.41 4.48
N ARG A 259 -46.87 17.37 5.72
CA ARG A 259 -46.25 16.64 6.83
C ARG A 259 -46.18 15.13 6.56
N GLU A 260 -47.13 14.56 5.83
CA GLU A 260 -47.08 13.14 5.52
C GLU A 260 -45.98 12.80 4.51
N GLN A 261 -45.80 13.63 3.48
CA GLN A 261 -44.70 13.50 2.53
C GLN A 261 -43.36 13.63 3.22
N GLN A 262 -43.23 14.58 4.15
CA GLN A 262 -42.03 14.75 4.97
C GLN A 262 -41.76 13.52 5.85
N GLN A 263 -42.79 12.99 6.51
CA GLN A 263 -42.66 11.79 7.34
C GLN A 263 -42.30 10.56 6.51
N ARG A 264 -42.91 10.39 5.34
CA ARG A 264 -42.57 9.29 4.40
C ARG A 264 -41.13 9.41 3.91
N ALA A 265 -40.69 10.60 3.53
CA ALA A 265 -39.31 10.84 3.11
C ALA A 265 -38.32 10.54 4.24
N TYR A 266 -38.61 10.99 5.46
CA TYR A 266 -37.81 10.67 6.65
C TYR A 266 -37.66 9.16 6.82
N THR A 267 -38.76 8.41 6.85
CA THR A 267 -38.72 6.95 7.01
C THR A 267 -37.92 6.27 5.91
N ILE A 268 -38.08 6.68 4.65
CA ILE A 268 -37.33 6.12 3.51
C ILE A 268 -35.84 6.42 3.63
N VAL A 269 -35.46 7.65 3.99
CA VAL A 269 -34.05 8.03 4.17
C VAL A 269 -33.41 7.20 5.27
N THR A 270 -34.07 7.06 6.41
CA THR A 270 -33.58 6.24 7.54
C THR A 270 -33.38 4.79 7.11
N GLN A 271 -34.38 4.16 6.49
CA GLN A 271 -34.30 2.77 6.04
C GLN A 271 -33.19 2.55 5.00
N ASN A 272 -33.03 3.49 4.05
CA ASN A 272 -31.99 3.41 3.05
C ASN A 272 -30.60 3.54 3.69
N ALA A 273 -30.42 4.47 4.63
CA ALA A 273 -29.16 4.67 5.35
C ALA A 273 -28.78 3.42 6.16
N GLU A 274 -29.72 2.84 6.91
CA GLU A 274 -29.52 1.58 7.65
C GLU A 274 -29.13 0.44 6.69
N SER A 275 -29.81 0.33 5.55
CA SER A 275 -29.55 -0.72 4.55
C SER A 275 -28.20 -0.58 3.85
N LEU A 276 -27.78 0.66 3.54
CA LEU A 276 -26.45 0.95 2.98
C LEU A 276 -25.37 0.61 4.01
N ASN A 277 -25.51 1.12 5.23
CA ASN A 277 -24.54 0.89 6.28
C ASN A 277 -24.39 -0.62 6.56
N ALA A 278 -25.49 -1.34 6.74
CA ALA A 278 -25.47 -2.78 6.96
C ALA A 278 -24.79 -3.55 5.81
N LEU A 279 -25.05 -3.16 4.56
CA LEU A 279 -24.38 -3.76 3.39
C LEU A 279 -22.87 -3.52 3.45
N PHE A 280 -22.43 -2.27 3.61
CA PHE A 280 -21.01 -1.94 3.62
C PHE A 280 -20.27 -2.55 4.81
N SER A 281 -20.85 -2.52 6.01
CA SER A 281 -20.28 -3.18 7.20
C SER A 281 -20.14 -4.68 6.97
N ARG A 282 -21.17 -5.34 6.42
CA ARG A 282 -21.12 -6.79 6.08
C ARG A 282 -20.02 -7.10 5.06
N MET A 283 -19.76 -6.19 4.13
CA MET A 283 -18.71 -6.35 3.13
C MET A 283 -17.31 -5.98 3.64
N GLY A 284 -17.18 -5.48 4.88
CA GLY A 284 -15.90 -5.24 5.55
C GLY A 284 -15.49 -3.76 5.69
N SER A 285 -16.39 -2.82 5.37
CA SER A 285 -16.20 -1.40 5.66
C SER A 285 -16.12 -1.16 7.17
N LYS A 286 -15.20 -0.29 7.59
CA LYS A 286 -15.04 0.16 8.99
C LYS A 286 -15.46 1.62 9.22
N GLN A 287 -16.08 2.27 8.22
CA GLN A 287 -16.51 3.64 8.38
C GLN A 287 -17.66 3.72 9.40
N ASP A 288 -17.49 4.58 10.40
CA ASP A 288 -18.38 4.73 11.55
C ASP A 288 -18.95 6.16 11.71
N TRP A 289 -18.61 7.06 10.79
CA TRP A 289 -19.03 8.47 10.76
C TRP A 289 -20.47 8.71 10.30
#